data_AF-A0A7W8ABW8-F1
#
_entry.id   AF-A0A7W8ABW8-F1
#
_cell.length_a   1.000
_cell.length_b   1.000
_cell.length_c   1.000
_cell.angle_alpha   90.00
_cell.angle_beta   90.00
_cell.angle_gamma   90.00
#
_symmetry.space_group_name_H-M   'P 1'
#
loop_
_entity.id
_entity.type
_entity.pdbx_description
1 polymer ?
#
loop_
_entity_poly.entity_id
_entity_poly.type
_entity_poly.pdbx_seq_one_letter_code
_entity_poly.pdbx_strand_id
1 'polypeptide(L)'
;MRRTTVRIDETLLNEAKAYAARNGRSLTSVMEDALRQLLNRSTEAAQRPHVELPVSGSRLRHGIELTPEFIKDLLDREGVERHLKAVNDAAE
;
A
#
# COMPACT_ATOMS: atom_id res chain seq x y z
N MET A 1 -18.85 -19.14 -16.37
CA MET A 1 -17.38 -19.32 -16.49
C MET A 1 -17.07 -19.76 -17.92
N ARG A 2 -16.05 -19.18 -18.57
CA ARG A 2 -15.59 -19.59 -19.92
C ARG A 2 -14.14 -20.07 -19.81
N ARG A 3 -13.78 -21.11 -20.57
CA ARG A 3 -12.43 -21.67 -20.58
C ARG A 3 -11.64 -21.06 -21.74
N THR A 4 -10.46 -20.54 -21.43
CA THR A 4 -9.54 -19.97 -22.43
C THR A 4 -8.17 -20.59 -22.21
N THR A 5 -7.50 -20.95 -23.31
CA THR A 5 -6.13 -21.45 -23.29
C THR A 5 -5.20 -20.32 -23.72
N VAL A 6 -4.19 -20.01 -22.89
CA VAL A 6 -3.20 -18.97 -23.16
C VAL A 6 -1.80 -19.57 -23.08
N ARG A 7 -0.88 -19.05 -23.90
CA ARG A 7 0.55 -19.38 -23.78
C ARG A 7 1.19 -18.38 -22.83
N ILE A 8 1.94 -18.87 -21.87
CA ILE A 8 2.62 -18.06 -20.85
C ILE A 8 4.01 -18.66 -20.64
N ASP A 9 4.95 -17.80 -20.27
CA ASP A 9 6.29 -18.22 -19.93
C ASP A 9 6.29 -19.17 -18.72
N GLU A 10 7.19 -20.16 -18.74
CA GLU A 10 7.25 -21.21 -17.72
C GLU A 10 7.69 -20.67 -16.36
N THR A 11 8.63 -19.72 -16.31
CA THR A 11 9.09 -19.15 -15.04
C THR A 11 7.96 -18.35 -14.41
N LEU A 12 7.23 -17.57 -15.21
CA LEU A 12 6.07 -16.82 -14.76
C LEU A 12 4.95 -17.73 -14.25
N LEU A 13 4.68 -18.85 -14.94
CA LEU A 13 3.69 -19.82 -14.50
C LEU A 13 4.06 -20.43 -13.13
N ASN A 14 5.35 -20.73 -12.92
CA ASN A 14 5.83 -21.29 -11.66
C ASN A 14 5.73 -20.29 -10.51
N GLU A 15 6.09 -19.02 -10.74
CA GLU A 15 5.92 -17.95 -9.76
C GLU A 15 4.44 -17.74 -9.39
N ALA A 16 3.55 -17.70 -10.39
CA ALA A 16 2.11 -17.55 -10.15
C ALA A 16 1.54 -18.72 -9.34
N LYS A 17 1.99 -19.95 -9.60
CA LYS A 17 1.61 -21.13 -8.79
C LYS A 17 2.12 -21.03 -7.36
N ALA A 18 3.38 -20.63 -7.17
CA ALA A 18 3.95 -20.46 -5.84
C ALA A 18 3.19 -19.38 -5.05
N TYR A 19 2.86 -18.27 -5.69
CA TYR A 19 2.03 -17.22 -5.09
C TYR A 19 0.64 -17.73 -4.71
N ALA A 20 -0.03 -18.46 -5.60
CA ALA A 20 -1.35 -19.02 -5.35
C ALA A 20 -1.33 -19.98 -4.15
N ALA A 21 -0.34 -20.88 -4.10
CA ALA A 21 -0.16 -21.83 -3.00
C ALA A 21 0.09 -21.13 -1.65
N ARG A 22 0.96 -20.11 -1.62
CA ARG A 22 1.26 -19.33 -0.41
C ARG A 22 0.04 -18.61 0.14
N ASN A 23 -0.87 -18.16 -0.73
CA ASN A 23 -2.07 -17.41 -0.35
C ASN A 23 -3.31 -18.30 -0.20
N GLY A 24 -3.20 -19.63 -0.35
CA GLY A 24 -4.35 -20.54 -0.29
C GLY A 24 -5.39 -20.30 -1.39
N ARG A 25 -4.97 -19.74 -2.53
CA ARG A 25 -5.85 -19.40 -3.66
C ARG A 25 -5.60 -20.33 -4.85
N SER A 26 -6.58 -20.45 -5.74
CA SER A 26 -6.38 -21.14 -7.02
C SER A 26 -5.64 -20.24 -8.02
N LEU A 27 -4.86 -20.85 -8.91
CA LEU A 27 -4.20 -20.11 -10.01
C LEU A 27 -5.21 -19.32 -10.84
N THR A 28 -6.39 -19.90 -11.12
CA THR A 28 -7.48 -19.21 -11.84
C THR A 28 -7.92 -17.93 -11.12
N SER A 29 -8.12 -17.98 -9.79
CA SER A 29 -8.52 -16.80 -9.02
C SER A 29 -7.46 -15.70 -9.07
N VAL A 30 -6.17 -16.07 -8.97
CA VAL A 30 -5.07 -15.12 -9.08
C VAL A 30 -5.02 -14.48 -10.47
N MET A 31 -5.20 -15.28 -11.53
CA MET A 31 -5.22 -14.78 -12.91
C MET A 31 -6.41 -13.86 -13.17
N GLU A 32 -7.60 -14.20 -12.68
CA GLU A 32 -8.78 -13.34 -12.81
C GLU A 32 -8.60 -11.99 -12.09
N ASP A 33 -8.04 -12.02 -10.88
CA ASP A 33 -7.78 -10.83 -10.07
C ASP A 33 -6.74 -9.92 -10.74
N ALA A 34 -5.64 -10.49 -11.24
CA ALA A 34 -4.64 -9.76 -12.00
C ALA A 34 -5.22 -9.10 -13.28
N LEU A 35 -6.06 -9.83 -14.02
CA LEU A 35 -6.74 -9.28 -15.20
C LEU A 35 -7.70 -8.15 -14.84
N ARG A 36 -8.48 -8.29 -13.76
CA ARG A 36 -9.35 -7.22 -13.27
C ARG A 36 -8.56 -5.98 -12.88
N GLN A 37 -7.48 -6.15 -12.13
CA GLN A 37 -6.61 -5.04 -11.73
C GLN A 37 -5.98 -4.34 -12.94
N LEU A 38 -5.55 -5.09 -13.95
CA LEU A 38 -4.99 -4.53 -15.18
C LEU A 38 -6.02 -3.69 -15.94
N LEU A 39 -7.23 -4.24 -16.12
CA LEU A 39 -8.32 -3.54 -16.83
C LEU A 39 -8.80 -2.32 -16.05
N ASN A 40 -8.97 -2.44 -14.72
CA ASN A 40 -9.37 -1.33 -13.85
C ASN A 40 -8.28 -0.25 -13.81
N ARG A 41 -7.00 -0.60 -13.71
CA ARG A 41 -5.90 0.37 -13.76
C ARG A 41 -5.88 1.14 -15.08
N SER A 42 -6.16 0.47 -16.21
CA SER A 42 -6.22 1.15 -17.51
C SER A 42 -7.39 2.12 -17.63
N THR A 43 -8.48 1.90 -16.87
CA THR A 43 -9.65 2.78 -16.81
C THR A 43 -9.52 3.86 -15.74
N GLU A 44 -8.77 3.61 -14.66
CA GLU A 44 -8.50 4.53 -13.54
C GLU A 44 -7.41 5.57 -13.81
N ALA A 45 -6.86 5.63 -15.03
CA ALA A 45 -6.36 6.90 -15.56
C ALA A 45 -7.51 7.93 -15.74
N ALA A 46 -8.73 7.61 -15.30
CA ALA A 46 -9.73 8.57 -14.87
C ALA A 46 -9.04 9.70 -14.08
N GLN A 47 -9.08 10.89 -14.68
CA GLN A 47 -8.56 12.14 -14.17
C GLN A 47 -8.94 12.27 -12.69
N ARG A 48 -8.02 11.94 -11.79
CA ARG A 48 -8.23 12.21 -10.37
C ARG A 48 -8.33 13.73 -10.28
N PRO A 49 -9.44 14.29 -9.77
CA PRO A 49 -9.55 15.72 -9.63
C PRO A 49 -8.36 16.19 -8.80
N HIS A 50 -7.69 17.24 -9.26
CA HIS A 50 -6.61 17.83 -8.48
C HIS A 50 -7.18 18.26 -7.14
N VAL A 51 -6.76 17.61 -6.06
CA VAL A 51 -7.16 17.99 -4.71
C VAL A 51 -6.16 19.02 -4.23
N GLU A 52 -6.60 20.27 -4.09
CA GLU A 52 -5.82 21.27 -3.37
C GLU A 52 -5.83 20.90 -1.89
N LEU A 53 -4.69 20.38 -1.41
CA LEU A 53 -4.51 20.09 0.00
C LEU A 53 -4.39 21.43 0.75
N PRO A 54 -5.21 21.66 1.80
CA PRO A 54 -5.08 22.88 2.60
C PRO A 54 -3.71 22.87 3.27
N VAL A 55 -2.83 23.75 2.83
CA VAL A 55 -1.54 23.97 3.48
C VAL A 55 -1.75 24.89 4.68
N SER A 56 -1.45 24.43 5.89
CA SER A 56 -1.32 25.33 7.04
C SER A 56 -0.17 26.28 6.72
N GLY A 57 -0.47 27.59 6.65
CA GLY A 57 0.40 28.62 6.06
C GLY A 57 1.88 28.54 6.41
N SER A 58 2.69 28.99 5.45
CA SER A 58 4.16 28.99 5.25
C SER A 58 5.06 29.42 6.43
N ARG A 59 4.74 29.08 7.66
CA ARG A 59 5.66 29.13 8.78
C ARG A 59 5.45 27.88 9.59
N LEU A 60 6.53 27.13 9.78
CA LEU A 60 6.64 26.22 10.91
C LEU A 60 6.09 26.97 12.13
N ARG A 61 5.18 26.34 12.90
CA ARG A 61 4.73 26.93 14.17
C ARG A 61 5.99 27.39 14.90
N HIS A 62 6.01 28.64 15.37
CA HIS A 62 7.17 29.21 16.07
C HIS A 62 7.68 28.17 17.09
N GLY A 63 8.92 27.67 16.90
CA GLY A 63 9.53 26.64 17.74
C GLY A 63 9.68 25.24 17.11
N ILE A 64 9.24 25.02 15.86
CA ILE A 64 9.52 23.77 15.13
C ILE A 64 10.59 24.06 14.07
N GLU A 65 11.76 23.47 14.20
CA GLU A 65 12.83 23.52 13.18
C GLU A 65 12.90 22.17 12.47
N LEU A 66 12.88 22.13 11.14
CA LEU A 66 12.98 20.86 10.38
C LEU A 66 14.45 20.50 10.09
N THR A 67 15.31 20.58 11.10
CA THR A 67 16.69 20.11 11.00
C THR A 67 16.76 18.61 11.32
N PRO A 68 17.69 17.85 10.71
CA PRO A 68 17.89 16.44 11.05
C PRO A 68 18.09 16.20 12.55
N GLU A 69 18.76 17.12 13.23
CA GLU A 69 19.04 17.07 14.66
C GLU A 69 17.77 17.27 15.51
N PHE A 70 16.94 18.25 15.15
CA PHE A 70 15.66 18.49 15.84
C PHE A 70 14.68 17.35 15.62
N ILE A 71 14.61 16.81 14.40
CA ILE A 71 13.74 15.67 14.08
C ILE A 71 14.18 14.44 14.89
N LYS A 72 15.49 14.19 14.99
CA LYS A 72 16.02 13.09 15.81
C LYS A 72 15.65 13.27 17.28
N ASP A 73 15.90 14.44 17.87
CA ASP A 73 15.54 14.73 19.27
C ASP A 73 14.02 14.66 19.52
N LEU A 74 13.19 15.09 18.55
CA LEU A 74 11.73 14.94 18.63
C LEU A 74 11.30 13.47 18.63
N LEU A 75 11.87 12.65 17.75
CA LEU A 75 11.61 11.21 17.70
C LEU A 75 12.12 10.49 18.96
N ASP A 76 13.21 10.98 19.54
CA ASP A 76 13.79 10.44 20.79
C ASP A 76 12.95 10.87 22.02
N ARG A 77 12.30 12.06 22.00
CA ARG A 77 11.45 12.59 23.09
C ARG A 77 10.02 12.10 23.04
N GLU A 78 9.43 12.05 21.84
CA GLU A 78 8.13 11.42 21.63
C GLU A 78 8.32 9.93 21.51
N GLY A 79 8.52 9.28 22.66
CA GLY A 79 8.42 7.85 22.80
C GLY A 79 7.14 7.37 22.12
N VAL A 80 7.32 6.62 21.03
CA VAL A 80 6.33 5.91 20.22
C VAL A 80 5.44 4.97 21.07
N GLU A 81 5.69 4.88 22.38
CA GLU A 81 4.97 4.10 23.38
C GLU A 81 3.47 4.46 23.50
N ARG A 82 3.06 5.72 23.26
CA ARG A 82 1.65 6.12 23.40
C ARG A 82 0.72 5.59 22.30
N HIS A 83 1.24 5.18 21.13
CA HIS A 83 0.41 4.66 20.03
C HIS A 83 0.46 3.14 19.89
N LEU A 84 1.47 2.45 20.44
CA LEU A 84 1.49 0.99 20.48
C LEU A 84 0.48 0.41 21.49
N LYS A 85 0.18 1.12 22.59
CA LYS A 85 -0.78 0.64 23.59
C LYS A 85 -2.23 0.60 23.07
N ALA A 86 -2.61 1.55 22.21
CA ALA A 86 -3.96 1.61 21.64
C ALA A 86 -4.27 0.49 20.64
N VAL A 87 -3.23 -0.10 20.00
CA VAL A 87 -3.40 -1.24 19.08
C VAL A 87 -3.48 -2.57 19.84
N ASN A 88 -2.84 -2.67 21.01
CA ASN A 88 -2.85 -3.90 21.80
C ASN A 88 -4.08 -4.04 22.71
N ASP A 89 -4.62 -2.94 23.24
CA ASP A 89 -5.86 -2.95 24.06
C ASP A 89 -7.14 -3.13 23.21
N ALA A 90 -7.04 -3.08 21.87
CA ALA A 90 -8.13 -3.41 20.95
C ALA A 90 -8.09 -4.88 20.47
N ALA A 91 -7.12 -5.67 20.96
CA ALA A 91 -6.92 -7.07 20.63
C ALA A 91 -7.20 -8.03 21.81
N GLU A 92 -7.77 -7.53 22.91
CA GLU A 92 -8.31 -8.33 24.03
C GLU A 92 -9.82 -8.06 24.19
#